data_AF-A0A925EP99-F1
#
_entry.id   AF-A0A925EP99-F1
#
_cell.length_a   1.000
_cell.length_b   1.000
_cell.length_c   1.000
_cell.angle_alpha   90.00
_cell.angle_beta   90.00
_cell.angle_gamma   90.00
#
_symmetry.space_group_name_H-M   'P 1'
#
loop_
_entity.id
_entity.type
_entity.pdbx_description
1 polymer ?
#
loop_
_entity_poly.entity_id
_entity_poly.type
_entity_poly.pdbx_seq_one_letter_code
_entity_poly.pdbx_strand_id
1 'polypeptide(L)'
;MNGTKERMMILDMISEGKITAAEGEELFRALEVVDEELVSDSLMPVPPIPPIPPLEPLSPLSSSSGREARASELLAALKAAGVDHVTLSDVQEMREHRITAEYVNEILALGLEPDGVSEWINLRIHDITPRYIRGLRELGINDLDIDELIELGIHDVSAKYISELRAAGLKDFDVDELVELSNHGVSAKFINEMREVGLKDLDTDELIELSNHGVSPKYIAELRKMGFKDFDVDDLVELGKHDVSPEFIAKLQKLGFKDLDVDDLVELSNHDVSPEFIAQMSEFGFKDLDVDDLVELSNHDISPDFLKALRDFGINNFDIDDLIELGIHNVTARYIAEMKEAGLKDVDADQLVEMRIHNVNPKYVRELRELGFDNIPTDELVELNIHRVTPRFIREMRQKYGEHLTLQQLLDMRLHGVGEVMSSR
;
A
#
# COMPACT_ATOMS: atom_id res chain seq x y z
N MET A 1 11.79 -4.11 -26.08
CA MET A 1 10.69 -4.57 -25.21
C MET A 1 10.36 -3.59 -24.08
N ASN A 2 10.81 -2.32 -24.14
CA ASN A 2 10.73 -1.36 -23.04
C ASN A 2 9.79 -0.18 -23.35
N GLY A 3 8.66 -0.44 -24.01
CA GLY A 3 7.66 0.59 -24.34
C GLY A 3 6.23 0.20 -23.97
N THR A 4 5.98 -1.09 -23.68
CA THR A 4 4.65 -1.57 -23.31
C THR A 4 4.30 -1.23 -21.86
N LYS A 5 5.29 -1.17 -20.97
CA LYS A 5 5.09 -0.87 -19.54
C LYS A 5 4.86 0.62 -19.31
N GLU A 6 5.64 1.47 -19.96
CA GLU A 6 5.53 2.93 -19.90
C GLU A 6 4.20 3.40 -20.50
N ARG A 7 3.73 2.77 -21.59
CA ARG A 7 2.41 3.06 -22.17
C ARG A 7 1.26 2.71 -21.22
N MET A 8 1.37 1.61 -20.48
CA MET A 8 0.36 1.19 -19.50
C MET A 8 0.28 2.18 -18.33
N MET A 9 1.43 2.66 -17.83
CA MET A 9 1.48 3.67 -16.75
C MET A 9 0.84 5.00 -17.16
N ILE A 10 1.04 5.45 -18.41
CA ILE A 10 0.40 6.68 -18.91
C ILE A 10 -1.13 6.50 -18.94
N LEU A 11 -1.64 5.34 -19.38
CA LEU A 11 -3.07 5.05 -19.37
C LEU A 11 -3.65 5.02 -17.95
N ASP A 12 -2.91 4.45 -17.00
CA ASP A 12 -3.31 4.38 -15.60
C ASP A 12 -3.42 5.79 -14.98
N MET A 13 -2.43 6.65 -15.22
CA MET A 13 -2.43 8.04 -14.76
C MET A 13 -3.58 8.89 -15.36
N ILE A 14 -4.00 8.61 -16.60
CA ILE A 14 -5.18 9.24 -17.20
C ILE A 14 -6.45 8.74 -16.51
N SER A 15 -6.54 7.44 -16.23
CA SER A 15 -7.70 6.83 -15.60
C SER A 15 -7.92 7.29 -14.16
N GLU A 16 -6.83 7.52 -13.43
CA GLU A 16 -6.82 8.06 -12.06
C GLU A 16 -6.98 9.59 -12.01
N GLY A 17 -7.05 10.26 -13.17
CA GLY A 17 -7.18 11.72 -13.28
C GLY A 17 -5.92 12.49 -12.83
N LYS A 18 -4.78 11.82 -12.70
CA LYS A 18 -3.48 12.43 -12.34
C LYS A 18 -2.93 13.29 -13.47
N ILE A 19 -3.29 12.99 -14.72
CA ILE A 19 -2.99 13.79 -15.91
C ILE A 19 -4.20 13.86 -16.84
N THR A 20 -4.25 14.90 -17.66
CA THR A 20 -5.27 15.04 -18.71
C THR A 20 -4.95 14.16 -19.93
N ALA A 21 -5.98 13.88 -20.74
CA ALA A 21 -5.79 13.13 -22.00
C ALA A 21 -4.80 13.82 -22.96
N ALA A 22 -4.73 15.15 -22.95
CA ALA A 22 -3.81 15.93 -23.77
C ALA A 22 -2.35 15.77 -23.31
N GLU A 23 -2.10 15.77 -22.00
CA GLU A 23 -0.77 15.52 -21.43
C GLU A 23 -0.34 14.06 -21.66
N GLY A 24 -1.29 13.12 -21.60
CA GLY A 24 -1.05 11.72 -21.97
C GLY A 24 -0.58 11.55 -23.42
N GLU A 25 -1.20 12.26 -24.38
CA GLU A 25 -0.78 12.24 -25.79
C GLU A 25 0.64 12.79 -26.01
N GLU A 26 1.06 13.80 -25.24
CA GLU A 26 2.43 14.32 -25.32
C GLU A 26 3.45 13.31 -24.80
N LEU A 27 3.13 12.59 -23.72
CA LEU A 27 3.98 11.53 -23.18
C LEU A 27 4.08 10.33 -24.13
N PHE A 28 2.99 9.96 -24.80
CA PHE A 28 3.04 8.91 -25.83
C PHE A 28 3.92 9.30 -27.02
N ARG A 29 3.87 10.57 -27.47
CA ARG A 29 4.77 11.08 -28.51
C ARG A 29 6.22 11.10 -28.05
N ALA A 30 6.49 11.49 -26.80
CA ALA A 30 7.84 11.48 -26.26
C ALA A 30 8.47 10.08 -26.26
N LEU A 31 7.67 9.02 -25.98
CA LEU A 31 8.12 7.63 -26.06
C LEU A 31 8.46 7.16 -27.49
N GLU A 32 7.87 7.76 -28.53
CA GLU A 32 8.18 7.43 -29.93
C GLU A 32 9.46 8.12 -30.43
N VAL A 33 9.83 9.27 -29.86
CA VAL A 33 11.02 10.04 -30.26
C VAL A 33 12.32 9.42 -29.74
N VAL A 34 12.29 8.68 -28.62
CA VAL A 34 13.49 8.04 -28.04
C VAL A 34 14.12 6.98 -28.96
N ASP A 35 13.33 6.37 -29.85
CA ASP A 35 13.86 5.39 -30.82
C ASP A 35 14.49 6.04 -32.07
N GLU A 36 14.26 7.33 -32.34
CA GLU A 36 14.80 8.02 -33.53
C GLU A 36 16.08 8.83 -33.27
N GLU A 37 16.45 9.11 -32.02
CA GLU A 37 17.55 10.04 -31.68
C GLU A 37 18.96 9.40 -31.61
N LEU A 38 19.16 8.25 -32.27
CA LEU A 38 20.49 7.61 -32.44
C LEU A 38 21.00 7.58 -33.88
N VAL A 39 20.40 8.30 -34.83
CA VAL A 39 20.91 8.31 -36.21
C VAL A 39 21.00 9.71 -36.80
N SER A 40 21.99 10.48 -36.36
CA SER A 40 22.41 11.67 -37.08
C SER A 40 23.84 12.10 -36.71
N ASP A 41 24.85 11.45 -37.31
CA ASP A 41 26.04 12.21 -37.73
C ASP A 41 26.77 11.55 -38.92
N SER A 42 27.20 12.38 -39.87
CA SER A 42 28.15 12.15 -40.98
C SER A 42 27.71 11.31 -42.20
N LEU A 43 27.12 12.01 -43.19
CA LEU A 43 27.04 11.57 -44.60
C LEU A 43 28.42 11.68 -45.29
N MET A 44 29.12 10.55 -45.42
CA MET A 44 30.17 10.38 -46.43
C MET A 44 29.56 9.96 -47.78
N PRO A 45 30.19 10.26 -48.93
CA PRO A 45 29.63 9.91 -50.23
C PRO A 45 29.57 8.38 -50.40
N VAL A 46 28.39 7.87 -50.73
CA VAL A 46 28.15 6.44 -50.98
C VAL A 46 28.74 6.04 -52.34
N PRO A 47 29.55 4.97 -52.45
CA PRO A 47 29.98 4.45 -53.74
C PRO A 47 28.79 3.86 -54.53
N PRO A 48 28.87 3.71 -55.87
CA PRO A 48 27.77 3.21 -56.67
C PRO A 48 27.40 1.76 -56.28
N ILE A 49 26.10 1.50 -56.19
CA ILE A 49 25.52 0.21 -55.79
C ILE A 49 25.90 -0.86 -56.84
N PRO A 50 26.47 -2.02 -56.44
CA PRO A 50 26.67 -3.14 -57.35
C PRO A 50 25.32 -3.72 -57.83
N PRO A 51 25.25 -4.35 -59.01
CA PRO A 51 23.99 -4.90 -59.52
C PRO A 51 23.39 -5.91 -58.54
N ILE A 52 22.07 -5.81 -58.33
CA ILE A 52 21.31 -6.70 -57.44
C ILE A 52 21.50 -8.16 -57.95
N PRO A 53 21.94 -9.09 -57.09
CA PRO A 53 21.99 -10.50 -57.47
C PRO A 53 20.58 -11.01 -57.80
N PRO A 54 20.41 -11.96 -58.72
CA PRO A 54 19.09 -12.52 -59.01
C PRO A 54 18.48 -13.05 -57.71
N LEU A 55 17.19 -12.78 -57.49
CA LEU A 55 16.43 -13.30 -56.36
C LEU A 55 16.68 -14.80 -56.24
N GLU A 56 17.18 -15.24 -55.08
CA GLU A 56 17.26 -16.65 -54.78
C GLU A 56 15.84 -17.24 -54.87
N PRO A 57 15.66 -18.40 -55.52
CA PRO A 57 14.36 -19.06 -55.49
C PRO A 57 13.99 -19.33 -54.03
N LEU A 58 12.76 -18.98 -53.65
CA LEU A 58 12.18 -19.31 -52.35
C LEU A 58 12.58 -20.75 -52.01
N SER A 59 13.26 -20.94 -50.87
CA SER A 59 13.59 -22.27 -50.37
C SER A 59 12.29 -23.10 -50.35
N PRO A 60 12.30 -24.35 -50.82
CA PRO A 60 11.07 -25.13 -50.83
C PRO A 60 10.54 -25.22 -49.41
N LEU A 61 9.26 -24.90 -49.23
CA LEU A 61 8.48 -25.32 -48.07
C LEU A 61 8.92 -26.75 -47.73
N SER A 62 9.34 -27.00 -46.48
CA SER A 62 9.65 -28.34 -45.97
C SER A 62 8.68 -29.34 -46.60
N SER A 63 9.21 -30.35 -47.31
CA SER A 63 8.41 -31.19 -48.22
C SER A 63 7.09 -31.62 -47.58
N SER A 64 5.97 -31.43 -48.28
CA SER A 64 4.62 -31.79 -47.82
C SER A 64 4.58 -33.22 -47.26
N SER A 65 5.36 -34.13 -47.86
CA SER A 65 5.56 -35.51 -47.43
C SER A 65 5.98 -35.68 -45.97
N GLY A 66 6.89 -34.84 -45.46
CA GLY A 66 7.36 -34.93 -44.08
C GLY A 66 6.39 -34.35 -43.07
N ARG A 67 5.51 -33.43 -43.50
CA ARG A 67 4.41 -32.90 -42.67
C ARG A 67 3.24 -33.90 -42.61
N GLU A 68 2.91 -34.50 -43.75
CA GLU A 68 1.88 -35.54 -43.87
C GLU A 68 2.24 -36.79 -43.05
N ALA A 69 3.49 -37.25 -43.10
CA ALA A 69 3.95 -38.38 -42.30
C ALA A 69 3.80 -38.13 -40.78
N ARG A 70 4.24 -36.97 -40.28
CA ARG A 70 4.10 -36.60 -38.86
C ARG A 70 2.65 -36.45 -38.41
N ALA A 71 1.79 -35.90 -39.27
CA ALA A 71 0.35 -35.81 -39.00
C ALA A 71 -0.29 -37.21 -38.95
N SER A 72 0.11 -38.11 -39.86
CA SER A 72 -0.36 -39.50 -39.86
C SER A 72 0.09 -40.27 -38.61
N GLU A 73 1.32 -40.05 -38.14
CA GLU A 73 1.83 -40.63 -36.90
C GLU A 73 1.07 -40.11 -35.67
N LEU A 74 0.82 -38.79 -35.61
CA LEU A 74 0.05 -38.19 -34.52
C LEU A 74 -1.39 -38.73 -34.48
N LEU A 75 -2.07 -38.80 -35.62
CA LEU A 75 -3.42 -39.38 -35.71
C LEU A 75 -3.45 -40.86 -35.28
N ALA A 76 -2.42 -41.64 -35.63
CA ALA A 76 -2.33 -43.03 -35.21
C ALA A 76 -2.14 -43.15 -33.68
N ALA A 77 -1.32 -42.29 -33.08
CA ALA A 77 -1.12 -42.24 -31.63
C ALA A 77 -2.39 -41.81 -30.88
N LEU A 78 -3.08 -40.76 -31.37
CA LEU A 78 -4.35 -40.30 -30.79
C LEU A 78 -5.45 -41.36 -30.87
N LYS A 79 -5.54 -42.07 -31.99
CA LYS A 79 -6.45 -43.21 -32.12
C LYS A 79 -6.13 -44.32 -31.12
N ALA A 80 -4.84 -44.61 -30.89
CA ALA A 80 -4.42 -45.58 -29.88
C ALA A 80 -4.73 -45.11 -28.45
N ALA A 81 -4.76 -43.79 -28.22
CA ALA A 81 -5.22 -43.14 -26.99
C ALA A 81 -6.75 -43.12 -26.83
N GLY A 82 -7.53 -43.66 -27.78
CA GLY A 82 -9.00 -43.64 -27.73
C GLY A 82 -9.64 -42.37 -28.30
N VAL A 83 -8.86 -41.46 -28.89
CA VAL A 83 -9.37 -40.22 -29.51
C VAL A 83 -9.71 -40.50 -30.99
N ASP A 84 -10.93 -40.96 -31.25
CA ASP A 84 -11.39 -41.39 -32.59
C ASP A 84 -11.85 -40.25 -33.51
N HIS A 85 -12.23 -39.10 -32.93
CA HIS A 85 -12.80 -37.96 -33.67
C HIS A 85 -11.85 -36.76 -33.63
N VAL A 86 -10.87 -36.76 -34.55
CA VAL A 86 -9.90 -35.66 -34.69
C VAL A 86 -10.10 -34.96 -36.02
N THR A 87 -10.38 -33.66 -36.00
CA THR A 87 -10.51 -32.82 -37.19
C THR A 87 -9.15 -32.34 -37.71
N LEU A 88 -9.11 -31.83 -38.94
CA LEU A 88 -7.90 -31.18 -39.45
C LEU A 88 -7.52 -29.92 -38.65
N SER A 89 -8.50 -29.22 -38.08
CA SER A 89 -8.26 -28.07 -37.19
C SER A 89 -7.58 -28.52 -35.92
N ASP A 90 -8.06 -29.61 -35.32
CA ASP A 90 -7.49 -30.21 -34.10
C ASP A 90 -6.02 -30.58 -34.31
N VAL A 91 -5.70 -31.28 -35.42
CA VAL A 91 -4.31 -31.62 -35.76
C VAL A 91 -3.44 -30.37 -35.94
N GLN A 92 -3.99 -29.29 -36.49
CA GLN A 92 -3.26 -28.04 -36.62
C GLN A 92 -2.98 -27.41 -35.25
N GLU A 93 -4.00 -27.28 -34.40
CA GLU A 93 -3.91 -26.72 -33.06
C GLU A 93 -2.94 -27.52 -32.17
N MET A 94 -3.06 -28.85 -32.17
CA MET A 94 -2.15 -29.74 -31.44
C MET A 94 -0.68 -29.54 -31.86
N ARG A 95 -0.43 -29.28 -33.15
CA ARG A 95 0.92 -28.98 -33.64
C ARG A 95 1.43 -27.62 -33.19
N GLU A 96 0.57 -26.62 -33.08
CA GLU A 96 0.90 -25.31 -32.54
C GLU A 96 1.37 -25.44 -31.07
N HIS A 97 0.73 -26.32 -30.30
CA HIS A 97 1.14 -26.70 -28.93
C HIS A 97 2.23 -27.77 -28.86
N ARG A 98 2.89 -28.09 -29.98
CA ARG A 98 4.01 -29.05 -30.08
C ARG A 98 3.67 -30.46 -29.56
N ILE A 99 2.41 -30.89 -29.73
CA ILE A 99 1.98 -32.26 -29.45
C ILE A 99 2.44 -33.15 -30.60
N THR A 100 3.18 -34.20 -30.26
CA THR A 100 3.72 -35.19 -31.21
C THR A 100 3.21 -36.57 -30.87
N ALA A 101 3.31 -37.50 -31.83
CA ALA A 101 3.02 -38.92 -31.57
C ALA A 101 3.88 -39.47 -30.41
N GLU A 102 5.14 -39.05 -30.34
CA GLU A 102 6.06 -39.38 -29.24
C GLU A 102 5.54 -38.88 -27.89
N TYR A 103 5.10 -37.61 -27.81
CA TYR A 103 4.51 -37.06 -26.59
C TYR A 103 3.27 -37.85 -26.15
N VAL A 104 2.34 -38.12 -27.07
CA VAL A 104 1.14 -38.93 -26.78
C VAL A 104 1.53 -40.31 -26.24
N ASN A 105 2.44 -41.00 -26.91
CA ASN A 105 2.91 -42.32 -26.49
C ASN A 105 3.61 -42.29 -25.13
N GLU A 106 4.41 -41.26 -24.83
CA GLU A 106 5.09 -41.13 -23.54
C GLU A 106 4.12 -40.86 -22.39
N ILE A 107 3.12 -40.01 -22.59
CA ILE A 107 2.08 -39.72 -21.59
C ILE A 107 1.25 -40.97 -21.31
N LEU A 108 0.83 -41.71 -22.35
CA LEU A 108 0.14 -43.00 -22.20
C LEU A 108 1.02 -44.04 -21.50
N ALA A 109 2.31 -44.09 -21.80
CA ALA A 109 3.24 -45.01 -21.12
C ALA A 109 3.44 -44.66 -19.64
N LEU A 110 3.15 -43.41 -19.26
CA LEU A 110 3.05 -42.99 -17.88
C LEU A 110 1.67 -43.28 -17.28
N GLY A 111 0.72 -43.85 -18.02
CA GLY A 111 -0.58 -44.24 -17.49
C GLY A 111 -1.54 -43.07 -17.26
N LEU A 112 -1.28 -41.91 -17.87
CA LEU A 112 -2.28 -40.86 -18.01
C LEU A 112 -3.12 -41.18 -19.25
N GLU A 113 -4.44 -41.03 -19.14
CA GLU A 113 -5.39 -41.33 -20.21
C GLU A 113 -6.27 -40.11 -20.52
N PRO A 114 -5.74 -39.04 -21.17
CA PRO A 114 -6.56 -37.90 -21.55
C PRO A 114 -7.65 -38.29 -22.58
N ASP A 115 -8.89 -37.89 -22.33
CA ASP A 115 -10.09 -38.37 -23.00
C ASP A 115 -10.45 -37.62 -24.30
N GLY A 116 -9.78 -36.50 -24.56
CA GLY A 116 -10.08 -35.65 -25.72
C GLY A 116 -8.92 -34.76 -26.16
N VAL A 117 -9.02 -34.25 -27.40
CA VAL A 117 -8.03 -33.34 -28.00
C VAL A 117 -7.73 -32.15 -27.08
N SER A 118 -8.75 -31.57 -26.46
CA SER A 118 -8.62 -30.40 -25.59
C SER A 118 -7.76 -30.68 -24.36
N GLU A 119 -7.84 -31.86 -23.76
CA GLU A 119 -7.06 -32.21 -22.57
C GLU A 119 -5.58 -32.42 -22.91
N TRP A 120 -5.30 -33.05 -24.07
CA TRP A 120 -3.94 -33.13 -24.61
C TRP A 120 -3.30 -31.75 -24.84
N ILE A 121 -4.11 -30.80 -25.30
CA ILE A 121 -3.70 -29.40 -25.48
C ILE A 121 -3.51 -28.72 -24.12
N ASN A 122 -4.42 -28.92 -23.18
CA ASN A 122 -4.38 -28.34 -21.84
C ASN A 122 -3.07 -28.70 -21.11
N LEU A 123 -2.71 -30.00 -21.11
CA LEU A 123 -1.44 -30.48 -20.58
C LEU A 123 -0.23 -29.72 -21.17
N ARG A 124 -0.23 -29.43 -22.46
CA ARG A 124 0.89 -28.70 -23.09
C ARG A 124 0.88 -27.22 -22.85
N ILE A 125 -0.29 -26.60 -22.71
CA ILE A 125 -0.41 -25.18 -22.36
C ILE A 125 0.20 -24.95 -20.98
N HIS A 126 0.05 -25.90 -20.06
CA HIS A 126 0.58 -25.85 -18.70
C HIS A 126 1.92 -26.56 -18.53
N ASP A 127 2.68 -26.72 -19.62
CA ASP A 127 4.04 -27.30 -19.64
C ASP A 127 4.18 -28.67 -18.95
N ILE A 128 3.11 -29.46 -18.93
CA ILE A 128 3.13 -30.82 -18.42
C ILE A 128 3.89 -31.71 -19.40
N THR A 129 5.09 -32.13 -18.99
CA THR A 129 5.97 -32.97 -19.81
C THR A 129 6.11 -34.38 -19.23
N PRO A 130 6.40 -35.41 -20.04
CA PRO A 130 6.71 -36.73 -19.52
C PRO A 130 7.87 -36.72 -18.52
N ARG A 131 8.85 -35.82 -18.69
CA ARG A 131 9.96 -35.62 -17.75
C ARG A 131 9.46 -35.07 -16.41
N TYR A 132 8.54 -34.11 -16.43
CA TYR A 132 7.94 -33.54 -15.23
C TYR A 132 7.22 -34.62 -14.42
N ILE A 133 6.31 -35.38 -15.07
CA ILE A 133 5.57 -36.49 -14.45
C ILE A 133 6.52 -37.55 -13.87
N ARG A 134 7.56 -37.95 -14.62
CA ARG A 134 8.58 -38.88 -14.12
C ARG A 134 9.30 -38.32 -12.88
N GLY A 135 9.64 -37.04 -12.89
CA GLY A 135 10.27 -36.38 -11.75
C GLY A 135 9.40 -36.39 -10.49
N LEU A 136 8.10 -36.12 -10.62
CA LEU A 136 7.15 -36.21 -9.50
C LEU A 136 7.08 -37.64 -8.93
N ARG A 137 7.01 -38.64 -9.81
CA ARG A 137 6.97 -40.06 -9.41
C ARG A 137 8.24 -40.57 -8.76
N GLU A 138 9.40 -40.13 -9.22
CA GLU A 138 10.69 -40.40 -8.57
C GLU A 138 10.75 -39.82 -7.15
N LEU A 139 9.99 -38.75 -6.90
CA LEU A 139 9.77 -38.18 -5.57
C LEU A 139 8.61 -38.85 -4.84
N GLY A 140 8.06 -39.96 -5.32
CA GLY A 140 6.99 -40.68 -4.64
C GLY A 140 5.61 -40.03 -4.76
N ILE A 141 5.45 -38.98 -5.58
CA ILE A 141 4.16 -38.36 -5.88
C ILE A 141 3.58 -39.10 -7.08
N ASN A 142 2.78 -40.15 -6.82
CA ASN A 142 2.44 -41.16 -7.81
C ASN A 142 0.97 -41.21 -8.23
N ASP A 143 0.07 -40.59 -7.46
CA ASP A 143 -1.38 -40.74 -7.59
C ASP A 143 -2.05 -39.41 -7.94
N LEU A 144 -1.45 -38.65 -8.87
CA LEU A 144 -2.02 -37.39 -9.35
C LEU A 144 -2.93 -37.62 -10.55
N ASP A 145 -4.11 -37.02 -10.53
CA ASP A 145 -4.93 -36.89 -11.72
C ASP A 145 -4.41 -35.78 -12.66
N ILE A 146 -5.08 -35.62 -13.80
CA ILE A 146 -4.67 -34.65 -14.83
C ILE A 146 -4.86 -33.21 -14.33
N ASP A 147 -5.91 -32.94 -13.55
CA ASP A 147 -6.21 -31.61 -13.03
C ASP A 147 -5.17 -31.21 -11.98
N GLU A 148 -4.82 -32.11 -11.05
CA GLU A 148 -3.76 -31.88 -10.04
C GLU A 148 -2.39 -31.65 -10.69
N LEU A 149 -2.05 -32.39 -11.76
CA LEU A 149 -0.81 -32.16 -12.50
C LEU A 149 -0.78 -30.78 -13.14
N ILE A 150 -1.90 -30.35 -13.72
CA ILE A 150 -2.05 -29.05 -14.34
C ILE A 150 -1.98 -27.94 -13.29
N GLU A 151 -2.64 -28.13 -12.14
CA GLU A 151 -2.60 -27.20 -11.01
C GLU A 151 -1.17 -26.97 -10.52
N LEU A 152 -0.42 -28.04 -10.25
CA LEU A 152 1.00 -27.92 -9.89
C LEU A 152 1.81 -27.19 -10.97
N GLY A 153 1.53 -27.45 -12.25
CA GLY A 153 2.18 -26.76 -13.38
C GLY A 153 1.85 -25.27 -13.46
N ILE A 154 0.59 -24.89 -13.25
CA ILE A 154 0.12 -23.49 -13.23
C ILE A 154 0.81 -22.70 -12.11
N HIS A 155 1.03 -23.34 -10.97
CA HIS A 155 1.61 -22.72 -9.78
C HIS A 155 3.13 -22.90 -9.69
N ASP A 156 3.81 -23.18 -10.82
CA ASP A 156 5.27 -23.31 -10.92
C ASP A 156 5.90 -24.37 -9.98
N VAL A 157 5.10 -25.35 -9.56
CA VAL A 157 5.54 -26.42 -8.65
C VAL A 157 6.34 -27.47 -9.42
N SER A 158 7.65 -27.25 -9.49
CA SER A 158 8.58 -28.19 -10.14
C SER A 158 8.98 -29.37 -9.24
N ALA A 159 9.30 -30.53 -9.84
CA ALA A 159 9.92 -31.65 -9.10
C ALA A 159 11.20 -31.22 -8.36
N LYS A 160 11.97 -30.28 -8.93
CA LYS A 160 13.14 -29.71 -8.24
C LYS A 160 12.73 -28.97 -6.96
N TYR A 161 11.72 -28.10 -7.05
CA TYR A 161 11.21 -27.35 -5.90
C TYR A 161 10.76 -28.28 -4.76
N ILE A 162 9.94 -29.28 -5.06
CA ILE A 162 9.52 -30.32 -4.10
C ILE A 162 10.73 -31.01 -3.46
N SER A 163 11.72 -31.40 -4.27
CA SER A 163 12.94 -32.07 -3.75
C SER A 163 13.74 -31.17 -2.81
N GLU A 164 13.78 -29.86 -3.08
CA GLU A 164 14.46 -28.87 -2.25
C GLU A 164 13.71 -28.62 -0.94
N LEU A 165 12.37 -28.53 -0.97
CA LEU A 165 11.54 -28.42 0.25
C LEU A 165 11.76 -29.63 1.18
N ARG A 166 11.81 -30.84 0.62
CA ARG A 166 12.11 -32.07 1.38
C ARG A 166 13.51 -32.10 1.95
N ALA A 167 14.50 -31.61 1.20
CA ALA A 167 15.86 -31.45 1.70
C ALA A 167 15.92 -30.40 2.82
N ALA A 168 15.07 -29.37 2.76
CA ALA A 168 14.81 -28.43 3.85
C ALA A 168 13.90 -29.01 4.93
N GLY A 169 13.67 -30.32 4.98
CA GLY A 169 13.07 -31.01 6.11
C GLY A 169 11.55 -30.92 6.24
N LEU A 170 10.88 -30.15 5.38
CA LEU A 170 9.43 -30.21 5.26
C LEU A 170 9.06 -31.51 4.52
N LYS A 171 8.18 -32.30 5.11
CA LYS A 171 7.77 -33.61 4.59
C LYS A 171 6.26 -33.68 4.66
N ASP A 172 5.70 -34.65 3.94
CA ASP A 172 4.29 -35.01 4.04
C ASP A 172 3.34 -33.87 3.65
N PHE A 173 3.56 -33.29 2.46
CA PHE A 173 2.65 -32.31 1.87
C PHE A 173 1.57 -32.97 1.01
N ASP A 174 0.41 -32.34 0.95
CA ASP A 174 -0.53 -32.54 -0.15
C ASP A 174 -0.26 -31.57 -1.34
N VAL A 175 -1.10 -31.67 -2.38
CA VAL A 175 -0.99 -30.84 -3.58
C VAL A 175 -1.29 -29.38 -3.27
N ASP A 176 -2.31 -29.13 -2.44
CA ASP A 176 -2.76 -27.78 -2.08
C ASP A 176 -1.65 -27.04 -1.32
N GLU A 177 -1.03 -27.69 -0.33
CA GLU A 177 0.08 -27.11 0.44
C GLU A 177 1.28 -26.77 -0.45
N LEU A 178 1.61 -27.62 -1.44
CA LEU A 178 2.70 -27.34 -2.39
C LEU A 178 2.40 -26.12 -3.25
N VAL A 179 1.14 -25.97 -3.68
CA VAL A 179 0.65 -24.84 -4.44
C VAL A 179 0.71 -23.57 -3.60
N GLU A 180 0.23 -23.60 -2.36
CA GLU A 180 0.25 -22.46 -1.44
C GLU A 180 1.69 -21.99 -1.15
N LEU A 181 2.59 -22.90 -0.78
CA LEU A 181 4.00 -22.58 -0.56
C LEU A 181 4.64 -21.91 -1.77
N SER A 182 4.34 -22.40 -2.98
CA SER A 182 4.86 -21.84 -4.23
C SER A 182 4.30 -20.45 -4.50
N ASN A 183 2.98 -20.29 -4.40
CA ASN A 183 2.27 -19.01 -4.59
C ASN A 183 2.75 -17.92 -3.63
N HIS A 184 3.06 -18.31 -2.39
CA HIS A 184 3.57 -17.41 -1.35
C HIS A 184 5.10 -17.29 -1.35
N GLY A 185 5.79 -17.82 -2.36
CA GLY A 185 7.22 -17.65 -2.57
C GLY A 185 8.11 -18.33 -1.51
N VAL A 186 7.56 -19.29 -0.76
CA VAL A 186 8.30 -20.01 0.27
C VAL A 186 9.30 -20.95 -0.41
N SER A 187 10.60 -20.68 -0.21
CA SER A 187 11.67 -21.48 -0.81
C SER A 187 12.42 -22.31 0.22
N ALA A 188 13.05 -23.41 -0.23
CA ALA A 188 13.96 -24.18 0.62
C ALA A 188 15.10 -23.33 1.22
N LYS A 189 15.55 -22.31 0.49
CA LYS A 189 16.53 -21.34 1.00
C LYS A 189 15.95 -20.54 2.18
N PHE A 190 14.75 -19.98 2.01
CA PHE A 190 14.05 -19.23 3.05
C PHE A 190 13.87 -20.07 4.32
N ILE A 191 13.38 -21.31 4.18
CA ILE A 191 13.22 -22.25 5.31
C ILE A 191 14.55 -22.47 6.03
N ASN A 192 15.62 -22.76 5.31
CA ASN A 192 16.93 -23.00 5.92
C ASN A 192 17.47 -21.74 6.63
N GLU A 193 17.34 -20.56 6.03
CA GLU A 193 17.75 -19.31 6.66
C GLU A 193 16.93 -18.99 7.91
N MET A 194 15.62 -19.28 7.93
CA MET A 194 14.77 -19.16 9.13
C MET A 194 15.25 -20.04 10.28
N ARG A 195 15.66 -21.27 9.98
CA ARG A 195 16.25 -22.18 10.98
C ARG A 195 17.61 -21.71 11.50
N GLU A 196 18.42 -21.11 10.64
CA GLU A 196 19.70 -20.51 11.04
C GLU A 196 19.50 -19.34 12.01
N VAL A 197 18.43 -18.57 11.81
CA VAL A 197 17.97 -17.57 12.78
C VAL A 197 17.04 -18.17 13.82
N GLY A 198 17.10 -19.47 14.08
CA GLY A 198 16.55 -20.11 15.28
C GLY A 198 15.06 -20.46 15.24
N LEU A 199 14.32 -20.18 14.17
CA LEU A 199 12.96 -20.67 13.97
C LEU A 199 13.02 -22.08 13.36
N LYS A 200 13.08 -23.11 14.22
CA LYS A 200 13.44 -24.47 13.79
C LYS A 200 12.27 -25.37 13.43
N ASP A 201 11.12 -25.13 14.06
CA ASP A 201 9.97 -26.02 14.06
C ASP A 201 8.74 -25.32 13.46
N LEU A 202 8.96 -24.63 12.32
CA LEU A 202 7.90 -23.94 11.59
C LEU A 202 7.07 -24.92 10.75
N ASP A 203 5.75 -24.82 10.84
CA ASP A 203 4.84 -25.48 9.90
C ASP A 203 4.67 -24.68 8.59
N THR A 204 3.87 -25.21 7.67
CA THR A 204 3.65 -24.60 6.36
C THR A 204 2.91 -23.27 6.46
N ASP A 205 1.91 -23.20 7.35
CA ASP A 205 1.08 -22.00 7.55
C ASP A 205 1.95 -20.88 8.11
N GLU A 206 2.75 -21.16 9.15
CA GLU A 206 3.68 -20.20 9.74
C GLU A 206 4.73 -19.69 8.71
N LEU A 207 5.24 -20.57 7.85
CA LEU A 207 6.17 -20.18 6.78
C LEU A 207 5.51 -19.26 5.75
N ILE A 208 4.25 -19.55 5.39
CA ILE A 208 3.45 -18.74 4.48
C ILE A 208 3.17 -17.36 5.10
N GLU A 209 2.76 -17.31 6.37
CA GLU A 209 2.50 -16.06 7.08
C GLU A 209 3.75 -15.17 7.17
N LEU A 210 4.89 -15.74 7.60
CA LEU A 210 6.17 -15.02 7.64
C LEU A 210 6.54 -14.46 6.27
N SER A 211 6.35 -15.24 5.19
CA SER A 211 6.63 -14.80 3.82
C SER A 211 5.70 -13.67 3.38
N ASN A 212 4.39 -13.82 3.60
CA ASN A 212 3.36 -12.86 3.22
C ASN A 212 3.53 -11.50 3.91
N HIS A 213 4.00 -11.51 5.15
CA HIS A 213 4.21 -10.31 5.96
C HIS A 213 5.65 -9.78 5.89
N GLY A 214 6.45 -10.26 4.91
CA GLY A 214 7.79 -9.73 4.65
C GLY A 214 8.80 -9.98 5.75
N VAL A 215 8.51 -10.91 6.68
CA VAL A 215 9.40 -11.26 7.78
C VAL A 215 10.57 -12.05 7.21
N SER A 216 11.73 -11.39 7.14
CA SER A 216 12.95 -11.99 6.59
C SER A 216 13.89 -12.52 7.67
N PRO A 217 14.76 -13.51 7.36
CA PRO A 217 15.79 -13.94 8.30
C PRO A 217 16.71 -12.79 8.75
N LYS A 218 16.99 -11.84 7.85
CA LYS A 218 17.76 -10.64 8.18
C LYS A 218 17.05 -9.79 9.23
N TYR A 219 15.75 -9.57 9.07
CA TYR A 219 14.92 -8.80 10.00
C TYR A 219 14.96 -9.41 11.41
N ILE A 220 14.70 -10.72 11.54
CA ILE A 220 14.77 -11.47 12.80
C ILE A 220 16.17 -11.35 13.44
N ALA A 221 17.23 -11.46 12.63
CA ALA A 221 18.60 -11.33 13.12
C ALA A 221 18.93 -9.91 13.61
N GLU A 222 18.32 -8.87 13.04
CA GLU A 222 18.45 -7.48 13.50
C GLU A 222 17.69 -7.25 14.81
N LEU A 223 16.44 -7.71 14.93
CA LEU A 223 15.67 -7.66 16.18
C LEU A 223 16.43 -8.28 17.35
N ARG A 224 17.02 -9.46 17.16
CA ARG A 224 17.82 -10.13 18.20
C ARG A 224 19.08 -9.39 18.61
N LYS A 225 19.71 -8.67 17.69
CA LYS A 225 20.86 -7.80 18.02
C LYS A 225 20.43 -6.59 18.85
N MET A 226 19.18 -6.15 18.70
CA MET A 226 18.59 -5.03 19.44
C MET A 226 18.07 -5.44 20.82
N GLY A 227 18.00 -6.75 21.11
CA GLY A 227 17.64 -7.27 22.43
C GLY A 227 16.35 -8.08 22.45
N PHE A 228 15.53 -7.98 21.40
CA PHE A 228 14.29 -8.72 21.23
C PHE A 228 14.60 -10.19 20.93
N LYS A 229 14.41 -11.06 21.91
CA LYS A 229 14.77 -12.50 21.80
C LYS A 229 13.60 -13.42 22.10
N ASP A 230 12.62 -12.92 22.85
CA ASP A 230 11.48 -13.65 23.33
C ASP A 230 10.27 -13.22 22.48
N PHE A 231 10.25 -13.64 21.22
CA PHE A 231 9.11 -13.47 20.31
C PHE A 231 8.71 -14.83 19.73
N ASP A 232 7.44 -15.03 19.47
CA ASP A 232 6.93 -16.13 18.66
C ASP A 232 6.72 -15.71 17.19
N VAL A 233 6.05 -16.57 16.40
CA VAL A 233 5.78 -16.28 14.98
C VAL A 233 4.73 -15.19 14.84
N ASP A 234 3.70 -15.18 15.69
CA ASP A 234 2.63 -14.20 15.68
C ASP A 234 3.18 -12.81 15.95
N ASP A 235 4.06 -12.66 16.94
CA ASP A 235 4.77 -11.42 17.25
C ASP A 235 5.55 -10.87 16.04
N LEU A 236 6.29 -11.73 15.35
CA LEU A 236 7.09 -11.33 14.18
C LEU A 236 6.20 -10.90 13.01
N VAL A 237 5.10 -11.62 12.82
CA VAL A 237 4.10 -11.32 11.80
C VAL A 237 3.41 -9.99 12.12
N GLU A 238 3.08 -9.72 13.39
CA GLU A 238 2.47 -8.47 13.84
C GLU A 238 3.39 -7.27 13.59
N LEU A 239 4.65 -7.37 14.01
CA LEU A 239 5.66 -6.34 13.71
C LEU A 239 5.79 -6.08 12.20
N GLY A 240 5.76 -7.13 11.38
CA GLY A 240 5.79 -7.04 9.92
C GLY A 240 4.54 -6.38 9.33
N LYS A 241 3.35 -6.75 9.82
CA LYS A 241 2.04 -6.18 9.41
C LYS A 241 1.95 -4.67 9.68
N HIS A 242 2.58 -4.22 10.76
CA HIS A 242 2.53 -2.85 11.23
C HIS A 242 3.80 -2.04 10.90
N ASP A 243 4.57 -2.48 9.88
CA ASP A 243 5.75 -1.78 9.35
C ASP A 243 6.82 -1.41 10.40
N VAL A 244 6.92 -2.19 11.49
CA VAL A 244 7.88 -1.94 12.57
C VAL A 244 9.29 -2.34 12.12
N SER A 245 10.05 -1.36 11.63
CA SER A 245 11.40 -1.58 11.13
C SER A 245 12.47 -1.62 12.23
N PRO A 246 13.62 -2.30 12.03
CA PRO A 246 14.73 -2.24 12.98
C PRO A 246 15.32 -0.83 13.10
N GLU A 247 15.21 0.01 12.06
CA GLU A 247 15.61 1.42 12.13
C GLU A 247 14.74 2.21 13.11
N PHE A 248 13.42 2.00 13.06
CA PHE A 248 12.45 2.61 13.98
C PHE A 248 12.80 2.25 15.43
N ILE A 249 12.93 0.96 15.74
CA ILE A 249 13.33 0.46 17.06
C ILE A 249 14.66 1.08 17.51
N ALA A 250 15.67 1.09 16.64
CA ALA A 250 16.99 1.63 16.99
C ALA A 250 16.96 3.15 17.27
N LYS A 251 16.06 3.90 16.64
CA LYS A 251 15.84 5.33 16.95
C LYS A 251 15.13 5.49 18.30
N LEU A 252 14.10 4.70 18.59
CA LEU A 252 13.42 4.70 19.90
C LEU A 252 14.40 4.41 21.05
N GLN A 253 15.25 3.39 20.91
CA GLN A 253 16.28 3.05 21.90
C GLN A 253 17.29 4.18 22.16
N LYS A 254 17.59 5.00 21.14
CA LYS A 254 18.45 6.19 21.29
C LYS A 254 17.75 7.34 22.02
N LEU A 255 16.42 7.43 21.89
CA LEU A 255 15.60 8.41 22.59
C LEU A 255 15.32 8.02 24.04
N GLY A 256 15.61 6.78 24.43
CA GLY A 256 15.53 6.31 25.81
C GLY A 256 14.57 5.13 26.01
N PHE A 257 13.74 4.83 25.02
CA PHE A 257 12.77 3.74 25.03
C PHE A 257 13.46 2.40 24.74
N LYS A 258 14.03 1.79 25.79
CA LYS A 258 14.85 0.57 25.68
C LYS A 258 14.12 -0.69 26.10
N ASP A 259 13.09 -0.54 26.90
CA ASP A 259 12.33 -1.62 27.52
C ASP A 259 10.91 -1.67 26.94
N LEU A 260 10.81 -1.62 25.60
CA LEU A 260 9.55 -1.77 24.87
C LEU A 260 9.34 -3.25 24.53
N ASP A 261 8.11 -3.72 24.63
CA ASP A 261 7.70 -5.02 24.08
C ASP A 261 7.17 -4.90 22.64
N VAL A 262 6.60 -5.98 22.12
CA VAL A 262 6.07 -6.02 20.74
C VAL A 262 4.81 -5.17 20.62
N ASP A 263 3.91 -5.26 21.59
CA ASP A 263 2.65 -4.52 21.63
C ASP A 263 2.94 -3.01 21.64
N ASP A 264 3.88 -2.55 22.47
CA ASP A 264 4.30 -1.15 22.53
C ASP A 264 4.78 -0.63 21.16
N LEU A 265 5.60 -1.42 20.46
CA LEU A 265 6.16 -1.03 19.16
C LEU A 265 5.09 -0.96 18.07
N VAL A 266 4.16 -1.91 18.10
CA VAL A 266 3.02 -1.97 17.18
C VAL A 266 2.07 -0.81 17.44
N GLU A 267 1.81 -0.49 18.71
CA GLU A 267 0.95 0.63 19.10
C GLU A 267 1.53 1.97 18.64
N LEU A 268 2.80 2.23 18.92
CA LEU A 268 3.49 3.44 18.45
C LEU A 268 3.43 3.57 16.92
N SER A 269 3.61 2.47 16.20
CA SER A 269 3.54 2.46 14.73
C SER A 269 2.13 2.74 14.22
N ASN A 270 1.11 2.07 14.79
CA ASN A 270 -0.29 2.22 14.40
C ASN A 270 -0.85 3.62 14.63
N HIS A 271 -0.33 4.32 15.63
CA HIS A 271 -0.75 5.66 15.99
C HIS A 271 0.19 6.74 15.43
N ASP A 272 0.98 6.43 14.39
CA ASP A 272 1.86 7.36 13.68
C ASP A 272 2.89 8.08 14.59
N VAL A 273 3.27 7.46 15.72
CA VAL A 273 4.22 8.03 16.68
C VAL A 273 5.65 7.83 16.17
N SER A 274 6.15 8.83 15.43
CA SER A 274 7.52 8.79 14.89
C SER A 274 8.61 9.11 15.94
N PRO A 275 9.84 8.56 15.80
CA PRO A 275 10.96 8.96 16.64
C PRO A 275 11.28 10.46 16.53
N GLU A 276 11.05 11.07 15.36
CA GLU A 276 11.20 12.50 15.14
C GLU A 276 10.17 13.32 15.94
N PHE A 277 8.92 12.84 16.06
CA PHE A 277 7.91 13.44 16.93
C PHE A 277 8.35 13.39 18.41
N ILE A 278 8.74 12.22 18.91
CA ILE A 278 9.23 12.03 20.29
C ILE A 278 10.41 12.96 20.59
N ALA A 279 11.38 13.04 19.67
CA ALA A 279 12.54 13.92 19.82
C ALA A 279 12.13 15.40 19.95
N GLN A 280 11.18 15.85 19.12
CA GLN A 280 10.69 17.22 19.17
C GLN A 280 9.92 17.48 20.47
N MET A 281 9.06 16.57 20.93
CA MET A 281 8.39 16.69 22.23
C MET A 281 9.39 16.86 23.38
N SER A 282 10.50 16.12 23.35
CA SER A 282 11.61 16.26 24.30
C SER A 282 12.28 17.65 24.27
N GLU A 283 12.44 18.25 23.09
CA GLU A 283 12.94 19.62 22.92
C GLU A 283 11.94 20.67 23.45
N PHE A 284 10.64 20.38 23.38
CA PHE A 284 9.61 21.19 24.02
C PHE A 284 9.53 21.01 25.54
N GLY A 285 10.25 20.03 26.10
CA GLY A 285 10.38 19.83 27.55
C GLY A 285 9.64 18.60 28.08
N PHE A 286 8.92 17.87 27.22
CA PHE A 286 8.23 16.62 27.57
C PHE A 286 9.21 15.45 27.45
N LYS A 287 9.95 15.19 28.54
CA LYS A 287 11.07 14.23 28.55
C LYS A 287 10.73 12.86 29.14
N ASP A 288 9.64 12.79 29.89
CA ASP A 288 9.25 11.63 30.70
C ASP A 288 7.85 11.16 30.25
N LEU A 289 7.66 11.01 28.93
CA LEU A 289 6.42 10.49 28.33
C LEU A 289 6.54 8.96 28.19
N ASP A 290 5.49 8.24 28.57
CA ASP A 290 5.36 6.82 28.24
C ASP A 290 4.71 6.58 26.88
N VAL A 291 4.42 5.31 26.54
CA VAL A 291 3.82 4.94 25.24
C VAL A 291 2.40 5.49 25.14
N ASP A 292 1.58 5.31 26.18
CA ASP A 292 0.20 5.79 26.27
C ASP A 292 0.15 7.31 26.04
N ASP A 293 1.00 8.07 26.75
CA ASP A 293 1.11 9.52 26.61
C ASP A 293 1.38 9.94 25.14
N LEU A 294 2.33 9.27 24.48
CA LEU A 294 2.72 9.58 23.10
C LEU A 294 1.60 9.27 22.11
N VAL A 295 0.91 8.16 22.33
CA VAL A 295 -0.23 7.71 21.53
C VAL A 295 -1.40 8.67 21.69
N GLU A 296 -1.73 9.09 22.91
CA GLU A 296 -2.79 10.07 23.18
C GLU A 296 -2.50 11.42 22.51
N LEU A 297 -1.27 11.93 22.64
CA LEU A 297 -0.86 13.15 21.97
C LEU A 297 -1.01 13.07 20.44
N SER A 298 -0.60 11.94 19.84
CA SER A 298 -0.72 11.72 18.40
C SER A 298 -2.19 11.64 17.96
N ASN A 299 -3.01 10.85 18.67
CA ASN A 299 -4.44 10.68 18.39
C ASN A 299 -5.25 11.98 18.48
N HIS A 300 -4.75 12.97 19.23
CA HIS A 300 -5.36 14.28 19.39
C HIS A 300 -4.70 15.38 18.56
N ASP A 301 -3.97 15.02 17.50
CA ASP A 301 -3.32 15.92 16.54
C ASP A 301 -2.33 16.91 17.20
N ILE A 302 -1.77 16.54 18.36
CA ILE A 302 -0.80 17.39 19.05
C ILE A 302 0.54 17.29 18.34
N SER A 303 0.90 18.38 17.67
CA SER A 303 2.13 18.48 16.87
C SER A 303 3.11 19.51 17.42
N PRO A 304 4.40 19.42 17.06
CA PRO A 304 5.39 20.46 17.40
C PRO A 304 5.02 21.86 16.88
N ASP A 305 4.34 21.96 15.73
CA ASP A 305 3.77 23.22 15.23
C ASP A 305 2.62 23.73 16.10
N PHE A 306 1.80 22.83 16.67
CA PHE A 306 0.78 23.18 17.65
C PHE A 306 1.39 23.76 18.92
N LEU A 307 2.42 23.11 19.49
CA LEU A 307 3.14 23.61 20.65
C LEU A 307 3.80 24.97 20.40
N LYS A 308 4.36 25.16 19.19
CA LYS A 308 4.91 26.45 18.77
C LYS A 308 3.82 27.51 18.68
N ALA A 309 2.65 27.19 18.14
CA ALA A 309 1.54 28.13 18.07
C ALA A 309 1.07 28.58 19.46
N LEU A 310 1.01 27.67 20.45
CA LEU A 310 0.73 28.01 21.85
C LEU A 310 1.77 28.97 22.43
N ARG A 311 3.06 28.65 22.28
CA ARG A 311 4.16 29.51 22.76
C ARG A 311 4.16 30.87 22.09
N ASP A 312 3.94 30.91 20.77
CA ASP A 312 3.85 32.16 20.00
C ASP A 312 2.63 32.97 20.44
N PHE A 313 1.52 32.33 20.83
CA PHE A 313 0.35 33.01 21.41
C PHE A 313 0.64 33.61 22.79
N GLY A 314 1.60 33.03 23.52
CA GLY A 314 2.01 33.44 24.86
C GLY A 314 1.67 32.41 25.94
N ILE A 315 1.07 31.28 25.57
CA ILE A 315 0.76 30.18 26.48
C ILE A 315 2.02 29.31 26.58
N ASN A 316 2.72 29.41 27.72
CA ASN A 316 4.01 28.75 27.93
C ASN A 316 4.00 27.70 29.05
N ASN A 317 2.91 27.61 29.80
CA ASN A 317 2.75 26.68 30.90
C ASN A 317 1.49 25.85 30.64
N PHE A 318 1.71 24.63 30.17
CA PHE A 318 0.70 23.61 29.93
C PHE A 318 1.32 22.25 30.23
N ASP A 319 0.54 21.33 30.76
CA ASP A 319 0.91 19.91 30.88
C ASP A 319 0.33 19.08 29.73
N ILE A 320 0.44 17.75 29.81
CA ILE A 320 -0.05 16.86 28.76
C ILE A 320 -1.58 16.83 28.69
N ASP A 321 -2.25 16.90 29.84
CA ASP A 321 -3.71 16.88 29.95
C ASP A 321 -4.30 18.13 29.27
N ASP A 322 -3.69 19.30 29.50
CA ASP A 322 -4.07 20.55 28.82
C ASP A 322 -3.98 20.43 27.29
N LEU A 323 -2.91 19.79 26.78
CA LEU A 323 -2.72 19.61 25.35
C LEU A 323 -3.77 18.68 24.75
N ILE A 324 -4.02 17.55 25.42
CA ILE A 324 -5.03 16.58 25.02
C ILE A 324 -6.41 17.22 25.01
N GLU A 325 -6.78 18.01 26.03
CA GLU A 325 -8.08 18.69 26.09
C GLU A 325 -8.26 19.68 24.92
N LEU A 326 -7.23 20.47 24.61
CA LEU A 326 -7.22 21.35 23.44
C LEU A 326 -7.46 20.57 22.13
N GLY A 327 -6.77 19.43 21.97
CA GLY A 327 -6.91 18.56 20.80
C GLY A 327 -8.30 17.94 20.68
N ILE A 328 -8.85 17.37 21.77
CA ILE A 328 -10.20 16.81 21.86
C ILE A 328 -11.25 17.82 21.38
N HIS A 329 -11.09 19.08 21.78
CA HIS A 329 -12.00 20.16 21.39
C HIS A 329 -11.68 20.81 20.05
N ASN A 330 -10.75 20.23 19.27
CA ASN A 330 -10.36 20.67 17.93
C ASN A 330 -9.87 22.14 17.93
N VAL A 331 -9.14 22.51 18.98
CA VAL A 331 -8.31 23.71 18.99
C VAL A 331 -7.07 23.40 18.16
N THR A 332 -6.87 24.10 17.04
CA THR A 332 -5.77 23.82 16.10
C THR A 332 -4.73 24.93 16.13
N ALA A 333 -3.51 24.64 15.66
CA ALA A 333 -2.45 25.64 15.53
C ALA A 333 -2.91 26.86 14.69
N ARG A 334 -3.66 26.59 13.62
CA ARG A 334 -4.28 27.62 12.78
C ARG A 334 -5.31 28.45 13.56
N TYR A 335 -6.19 27.80 14.34
CA TYR A 335 -7.17 28.53 15.15
C TYR A 335 -6.47 29.47 16.14
N ILE A 336 -5.46 28.98 16.86
CA ILE A 336 -4.65 29.78 17.80
C ILE A 336 -4.02 30.99 17.08
N ALA A 337 -3.34 30.75 15.96
CA ALA A 337 -2.70 31.81 15.18
C ALA A 337 -3.70 32.86 14.67
N GLU A 338 -4.84 32.43 14.10
CA GLU A 338 -5.86 33.34 13.59
C GLU A 338 -6.57 34.13 14.71
N MET A 339 -6.76 33.53 15.90
CA MET A 339 -7.29 34.22 17.07
C MET A 339 -6.32 35.32 17.54
N LYS A 340 -5.02 35.05 17.53
CA LYS A 340 -3.98 36.05 17.82
C LYS A 340 -4.04 37.21 16.81
N GLU A 341 -4.14 36.90 15.53
CA GLU A 341 -4.27 37.90 14.46
C GLU A 341 -5.58 38.72 14.57
N ALA A 342 -6.67 38.09 15.02
CA ALA A 342 -7.92 38.79 15.31
C ALA A 342 -7.78 39.80 16.46
N GLY A 343 -6.75 39.64 17.29
CA GLY A 343 -6.37 40.56 18.36
C GLY A 343 -6.64 40.05 19.76
N LEU A 344 -6.99 38.76 19.93
CA LEU A 344 -6.98 38.17 21.27
C LEU A 344 -5.56 38.10 21.83
N LYS A 345 -5.47 38.35 23.12
CA LYS A 345 -4.26 38.32 23.94
C LYS A 345 -4.64 37.84 25.32
N ASP A 346 -3.66 37.36 26.08
CA ASP A 346 -3.82 37.02 27.49
C ASP A 346 -4.93 35.97 27.74
N VAL A 347 -4.99 34.96 26.87
CA VAL A 347 -5.93 33.83 26.92
C VAL A 347 -5.17 32.58 27.37
N ASP A 348 -5.75 31.79 28.28
CA ASP A 348 -5.21 30.49 28.68
C ASP A 348 -5.80 29.32 27.85
N ALA A 349 -5.38 28.09 28.13
CA ALA A 349 -5.82 26.91 27.40
C ALA A 349 -7.33 26.67 27.55
N ASP A 350 -7.84 26.69 28.78
CA ASP A 350 -9.26 26.50 29.12
C ASP A 350 -10.16 27.47 28.35
N GLN A 351 -9.76 28.74 28.26
CA GLN A 351 -10.51 29.75 27.52
C GLN A 351 -10.49 29.51 26.00
N LEU A 352 -9.40 28.99 25.43
CA LEU A 352 -9.38 28.56 24.02
C LEU A 352 -10.34 27.40 23.80
N VAL A 353 -10.36 26.43 24.72
CA VAL A 353 -11.30 25.30 24.71
C VAL A 353 -12.75 25.80 24.78
N GLU A 354 -13.07 26.67 25.74
CA GLU A 354 -14.41 27.23 25.95
C GLU A 354 -14.90 27.98 24.70
N MET A 355 -14.07 28.87 24.15
CA MET A 355 -14.36 29.57 22.91
C MET A 355 -14.61 28.60 21.75
N ARG A 356 -13.84 27.51 21.67
CA ARG A 356 -13.98 26.52 20.61
C ARG A 356 -15.28 25.72 20.73
N ILE A 357 -15.61 25.23 21.93
CA ILE A 357 -16.88 24.56 22.26
C ILE A 357 -18.06 25.45 21.89
N HIS A 358 -17.97 26.74 22.20
CA HIS A 358 -19.03 27.70 21.93
C HIS A 358 -18.96 28.35 20.54
N ASN A 359 -18.15 27.83 19.61
CA ASN A 359 -18.04 28.28 18.22
C ASN A 359 -17.60 29.75 18.02
N VAL A 360 -16.90 30.32 19.00
CA VAL A 360 -16.22 31.62 18.85
C VAL A 360 -15.06 31.42 17.88
N ASN A 361 -15.10 32.11 16.75
CA ASN A 361 -14.11 31.94 15.67
C ASN A 361 -13.40 33.26 15.33
N PRO A 362 -12.22 33.21 14.68
CA PRO A 362 -11.43 34.39 14.38
C PRO A 362 -12.17 35.46 13.57
N LYS A 363 -13.05 35.05 12.64
CA LYS A 363 -13.87 35.97 11.85
C LYS A 363 -14.87 36.73 12.72
N TYR A 364 -15.53 36.06 13.65
CA TYR A 364 -16.45 36.70 14.59
C TYR A 364 -15.75 37.80 15.40
N VAL A 365 -14.58 37.48 15.95
CA VAL A 365 -13.77 38.45 16.72
C VAL A 365 -13.34 39.63 15.86
N ARG A 366 -12.83 39.39 14.65
CA ARG A 366 -12.45 40.46 13.71
C ARG A 366 -13.63 41.37 13.37
N GLU A 367 -14.80 40.81 13.09
CA GLU A 367 -15.99 41.60 12.75
C GLU A 367 -16.49 42.44 13.94
N LEU A 368 -16.42 41.94 15.19
CA LEU A 368 -16.73 42.74 16.38
C LEU A 368 -15.77 43.92 16.52
N ARG A 369 -14.49 43.67 16.27
CA ARG A 369 -13.45 44.69 16.29
C ARG A 369 -13.64 45.75 15.21
N GLU A 370 -13.99 45.35 13.98
CA GLU A 370 -14.36 46.26 12.89
C GLU A 370 -15.59 47.11 13.22
N LEU A 371 -16.49 46.62 14.09
CA LEU A 371 -17.63 47.36 14.61
C LEU A 371 -17.27 48.29 15.79
N GLY A 372 -15.98 48.39 16.13
CA GLY A 372 -15.46 49.26 17.18
C GLY A 372 -15.55 48.68 18.58
N PHE A 373 -15.74 47.36 18.71
CA PHE A 373 -15.65 46.67 19.99
C PHE A 373 -14.28 45.99 20.12
N ASP A 374 -13.32 46.70 20.72
CA ASP A 374 -11.97 46.19 21.01
C ASP A 374 -11.88 45.62 22.44
N ASN A 375 -10.92 44.70 22.67
CA ASN A 375 -10.58 44.13 23.98
C ASN A 375 -11.77 43.52 24.75
N ILE A 376 -12.64 42.79 24.04
CA ILE A 376 -13.77 42.07 24.66
C ILE A 376 -13.20 40.89 25.47
N PRO A 377 -13.55 40.73 26.76
CA PRO A 377 -13.24 39.54 27.54
C PRO A 377 -13.70 38.24 26.86
N THR A 378 -12.98 37.15 27.06
CA THR A 378 -13.25 35.85 26.43
C THR A 378 -14.60 35.27 26.85
N ASP A 379 -14.94 35.38 28.12
CA ASP A 379 -16.25 35.02 28.68
C ASP A 379 -17.40 35.81 28.03
N GLU A 380 -17.21 37.12 27.81
CA GLU A 380 -18.19 37.94 27.09
C GLU A 380 -18.29 37.54 25.61
N LEU A 381 -17.17 37.23 24.92
CA LEU A 381 -17.21 36.71 23.55
C LEU A 381 -18.01 35.40 23.45
N VAL A 382 -17.82 34.50 24.42
CA VAL A 382 -18.54 33.23 24.53
C VAL A 382 -20.02 33.49 24.76
N GLU A 383 -20.39 34.32 25.73
CA GLU A 383 -21.78 34.65 26.07
C GLU A 383 -22.52 35.27 24.86
N LEU A 384 -21.89 36.25 24.21
CA LEU A 384 -22.45 36.89 23.02
C LEU A 384 -22.70 35.87 21.89
N ASN A 385 -21.79 34.92 21.69
CA ASN A 385 -21.93 33.92 20.65
C ASN A 385 -23.01 32.87 20.99
N ILE A 386 -23.09 32.42 22.25
CA ILE A 386 -24.15 31.54 22.78
C ILE A 386 -25.54 32.16 22.50
N HIS A 387 -25.69 33.45 22.77
CA HIS A 387 -26.94 34.19 22.57
C HIS A 387 -27.12 34.75 21.16
N ARG A 388 -26.26 34.38 20.21
CA ARG A 388 -26.32 34.76 18.79
C ARG A 388 -26.34 36.28 18.58
N VAL A 389 -25.59 37.03 19.38
CA VAL A 389 -25.29 38.44 19.12
C VAL A 389 -24.28 38.52 17.98
N THR A 390 -24.78 38.33 16.75
CA THR A 390 -23.95 38.29 15.54
C THR A 390 -23.61 39.69 15.03
N PRO A 391 -22.50 39.88 14.28
CA PRO A 391 -22.17 41.18 13.70
C PRO A 391 -23.29 41.74 12.82
N ARG A 392 -24.03 40.87 12.12
CA ARG A 392 -25.23 41.26 11.38
C ARG A 392 -26.31 41.84 12.30
N PHE A 393 -26.63 41.15 13.40
CA PHE A 393 -27.60 41.64 14.37
C PHE A 393 -27.17 42.98 14.97
N ILE A 394 -25.89 43.13 15.31
CA ILE A 394 -25.32 44.39 15.81
C ILE A 394 -25.53 45.52 14.80
N ARG A 395 -25.18 45.31 13.52
CA ARG A 395 -25.39 46.30 12.44
C ARG A 395 -26.86 46.67 12.29
N GLU A 396 -27.77 45.69 12.30
CA GLU A 396 -29.22 45.91 12.21
C GLU A 396 -29.74 46.75 13.40
N MET A 397 -29.30 46.45 14.63
CA MET A 397 -29.73 47.20 15.82
C MET A 397 -29.15 48.61 15.85
N ARG A 398 -27.86 48.78 15.52
CA ARG A 398 -27.23 50.10 15.45
C ARG A 398 -27.83 50.97 14.35
N GLN A 399 -28.21 50.39 13.20
CA GLN A 399 -28.94 51.10 12.15
C GLN A 399 -30.29 51.63 12.64
N LYS A 400 -31.01 50.84 13.46
CA LYS A 400 -32.36 51.18 13.91
C LYS A 400 -32.40 52.07 15.16
N TYR A 401 -31.44 51.90 16.08
CA TYR A 401 -31.47 52.49 17.41
C TYR A 401 -30.22 53.33 17.75
N GLY A 402 -29.22 53.34 16.88
CA GLY A 402 -28.03 54.20 16.96
C GLY A 402 -26.73 53.47 17.29
N GLU A 403 -25.60 54.05 16.87
CA GLU A 403 -24.24 53.49 17.05
C GLU A 403 -23.78 53.39 18.51
N HIS A 404 -24.46 54.04 19.45
CA HIS A 404 -24.10 54.10 20.87
C HIS A 404 -24.48 52.83 21.66
N LEU A 405 -25.12 51.84 21.02
CA LEU A 405 -25.50 50.60 21.68
C LEU A 405 -24.26 49.81 22.13
N THR A 406 -24.24 49.43 23.41
CA THR A 406 -23.19 48.60 24.01
C THR A 406 -23.45 47.11 23.75
N LEU A 407 -22.42 46.27 23.88
CA LEU A 407 -22.55 44.81 23.78
C LEU A 407 -23.57 44.26 24.78
N GLN A 408 -23.52 44.71 26.03
CA GLN A 408 -24.53 44.36 27.05
C GLN A 408 -25.96 44.69 26.60
N GLN A 409 -26.20 45.86 26.00
CA GLN A 409 -27.55 46.22 25.55
C GLN A 409 -28.00 45.33 24.39
N LEU A 410 -27.08 44.99 23.48
CA LEU A 410 -27.35 44.11 22.35
C LEU A 410 -27.62 42.67 22.82
N LEU A 411 -26.91 42.22 23.85
CA LEU A 411 -27.15 40.96 24.55
C LEU A 411 -28.52 40.96 25.23
N ASP A 412 -28.86 41.99 26.02
CA ASP A 412 -30.17 42.12 26.66
C ASP A 412 -31.31 42.10 25.64
N MET A 413 -31.11 42.74 24.48
CA MET A 413 -32.07 42.72 23.38
C MET A 413 -32.26 41.32 22.78
N ARG A 414 -31.22 40.46 22.79
CA ARG A 414 -31.32 39.06 22.39
C ARG A 414 -32.03 38.20 23.44
N LEU A 415 -31.79 38.46 24.72
CA LEU A 415 -32.34 37.71 25.84
C LEU A 415 -33.82 38.01 26.08
N HIS A 416 -34.18 39.29 26.12
CA HIS A 416 -35.51 39.77 26.55
C HIS A 416 -36.36 40.32 25.39
N GLY A 417 -35.75 40.46 24.20
CA GLY A 417 -36.41 41.09 23.06
C GLY A 417 -36.27 42.61 23.06
N VAL A 418 -36.17 43.16 21.85
CA VAL A 418 -35.82 44.58 21.63
C VAL A 418 -36.83 45.57 22.25
N GLY A 419 -38.11 45.22 22.27
CA GLY A 419 -39.18 46.10 22.76
C GLY A 419 -39.11 46.36 24.28
N GLU A 420 -38.76 45.34 25.06
CA GLU A 420 -38.68 45.42 26.52
C GLU A 420 -37.48 46.26 26.98
N VAL A 421 -36.33 46.08 26.30
CA VAL A 421 -35.10 46.82 26.61
C VAL A 421 -35.24 48.32 26.29
N MET A 422 -35.89 48.65 25.17
CA MET A 422 -36.06 50.05 24.75
C MET A 422 -37.15 50.80 25.53
N SER A 423 -38.06 50.09 26.20
CA SER A 423 -39.14 50.70 26.99
C SER A 423 -38.74 50.97 28.45
N SER A 424 -37.56 50.52 28.87
CA SER A 424 -37.01 50.65 30.23
C SER A 424 -36.03 51.83 30.38
N ARG A 425 -35.92 52.69 29.35
CA ARG A 425 -35.15 53.94 29.29
C ARG A 425 -36.09 55.12 29.11
#